data_AF-A0A3S0K8T7-F1
#
_entry.id   AF-A0A3S0K8T7-F1
#
_cell.length_a   1.000
_cell.length_b   1.000
_cell.length_c   1.000
_cell.angle_alpha   90.00
_cell.angle_beta   90.00
_cell.angle_gamma   90.00
#
_symmetry.space_group_name_H-M   'P 1'
#
loop_
_entity.id
_entity.type
_entity.pdbx_description
1 polymer ?
#
loop_
_entity_poly.entity_id
_entity_poly.type
_entity_poly.pdbx_seq_one_letter_code
_entity_poly.pdbx_strand_id
1 'polypeptide(L)'
;MNRQTTQSSGGGAGRTALWVVLALALAALAYLTLGLAIPNNPLYSDRSANGISKYQFLEACQEQIPHTPEMESVRSELTAQNMLGEDDSLYTELIPDSEELVDSIRVSNEPETSWEMTVPVRVHSQLTGKPLAQIVSQCRYDREQNAVMVMLRPAPQGL
;
A
#
# COMPACT_ATOMS: atom_id res chain seq x y z
N MET A 1 -5.39 -15.86 -85.38
CA MET A 1 -4.33 -15.47 -84.43
C MET A 1 -5.00 -15.04 -83.13
N ASN A 2 -4.91 -15.87 -82.08
CA ASN A 2 -5.59 -15.66 -80.80
C ASN A 2 -4.78 -14.71 -79.91
N ARG A 3 -5.41 -13.64 -79.40
CA ARG A 3 -4.88 -12.86 -78.28
C ARG A 3 -5.48 -13.41 -76.98
N GLN A 4 -4.64 -14.08 -76.19
CA GLN A 4 -4.98 -14.45 -74.82
C GLN A 4 -4.79 -13.23 -73.91
N THR A 5 -5.87 -12.90 -73.20
CA THR A 5 -5.93 -12.03 -72.03
C THR A 5 -5.17 -12.67 -70.87
N THR A 6 -4.23 -11.95 -70.25
CA THR A 6 -3.63 -12.36 -68.98
C THR A 6 -3.94 -11.30 -67.93
N GLN A 7 -5.04 -11.49 -67.20
CA GLN A 7 -5.28 -10.83 -65.92
C GLN A 7 -4.38 -11.51 -64.87
N SER A 8 -3.41 -10.78 -64.32
CA SER A 8 -2.67 -11.21 -63.14
C SER A 8 -3.31 -10.61 -61.88
N SER A 9 -4.03 -11.43 -61.13
CA SER A 9 -4.59 -11.09 -59.82
C SER A 9 -3.50 -11.09 -58.74
N GLY A 10 -3.07 -9.91 -58.30
CA GLY A 10 -2.08 -9.72 -57.22
C GLY A 10 -2.65 -10.00 -55.83
N GLY A 11 -2.78 -11.28 -55.46
CA GLY A 11 -3.33 -11.75 -54.17
C GLY A 11 -2.32 -11.78 -53.00
N GLY A 12 -1.37 -10.85 -52.93
CA GLY A 12 -0.30 -10.85 -51.91
C GLY A 12 -0.35 -9.72 -50.89
N ALA A 13 -0.96 -8.58 -51.24
CA ALA A 13 -0.91 -7.36 -50.44
C ALA A 13 -1.76 -7.41 -49.16
N GLY A 14 -2.78 -8.27 -49.09
CA GLY A 14 -3.66 -8.37 -47.92
C GLY A 14 -3.03 -9.08 -46.72
N ARG A 15 -2.10 -10.01 -46.96
CA ARG A 15 -1.48 -10.80 -45.89
C ARG A 15 -0.37 -10.03 -45.16
N THR A 16 0.41 -9.23 -45.89
CA THR A 16 1.45 -8.39 -45.29
C THR A 16 0.85 -7.28 -44.44
N ALA A 17 -0.24 -6.65 -44.91
CA ALA A 17 -0.97 -5.66 -44.12
C ALA A 17 -1.49 -6.24 -42.80
N LEU A 18 -2.01 -7.47 -42.82
CA LEU A 18 -2.50 -8.14 -41.61
C LEU A 18 -1.40 -8.39 -40.59
N TRP A 19 -0.22 -8.84 -41.03
CA TRP A 19 0.93 -9.04 -40.13
C TRP A 19 1.46 -7.72 -39.54
N VAL A 20 1.46 -6.64 -40.32
CA VAL A 20 1.86 -5.32 -39.82
C VAL A 20 0.89 -4.84 -38.74
N VAL A 21 -0.42 -4.95 -38.97
CA VAL A 21 -1.43 -4.57 -37.97
C VAL A 21 -1.33 -5.44 -36.73
N LEU A 22 -1.09 -6.74 -36.87
CA LEU A 22 -0.93 -7.64 -35.74
C LEU A 22 0.33 -7.30 -34.91
N ALA A 23 1.45 -7.02 -35.57
CA ALA A 23 2.68 -6.61 -34.90
C ALA A 23 2.49 -5.27 -34.17
N LEU A 24 1.79 -4.31 -34.79
CA LEU A 24 1.45 -3.03 -34.17
C LEU A 24 0.51 -3.20 -32.97
N ALA A 25 -0.49 -4.07 -33.07
CA ALA A 25 -1.39 -4.38 -31.97
C ALA A 25 -0.64 -5.01 -30.79
N LEU A 26 0.26 -5.96 -31.05
CA LEU A 26 1.10 -6.58 -30.02
C LEU A 26 2.07 -5.57 -29.40
N ALA A 27 2.70 -4.71 -30.21
CA ALA A 27 3.58 -3.65 -29.72
C ALA A 27 2.82 -2.63 -28.84
N ALA A 28 1.60 -2.24 -29.24
CA ALA A 28 0.74 -1.38 -28.44
C ALA A 28 0.35 -2.04 -27.12
N LEU A 29 0.01 -3.35 -27.13
CA LEU A 29 -0.31 -4.10 -25.92
C LEU A 29 0.89 -4.23 -24.98
N ALA A 30 2.08 -4.49 -25.53
CA ALA A 30 3.32 -4.53 -24.77
C ALA A 30 3.66 -3.16 -24.16
N TYR A 31 3.46 -2.08 -24.91
CA TYR A 31 3.67 -0.72 -24.41
C TYR A 31 2.69 -0.35 -23.29
N LEU A 32 1.41 -0.69 -23.42
CA LEU A 32 0.41 -0.44 -22.38
C LEU A 32 0.67 -1.25 -21.10
N THR A 33 1.04 -2.53 -21.24
CA THR A 33 1.25 -3.41 -20.09
C THR A 33 2.60 -3.19 -19.42
N LEU A 34 3.71 -3.03 -20.16
CA LEU A 34 5.02 -2.79 -19.55
C LEU A 34 5.27 -1.30 -19.23
N GLY A 35 4.79 -0.38 -20.05
CA GLY A 35 5.08 1.05 -19.94
C GLY A 35 4.20 1.80 -18.94
N LEU A 36 2.93 1.42 -18.79
CA LEU A 36 1.98 2.12 -17.92
C LEU A 36 1.60 1.35 -16.65
N ALA A 37 1.59 0.01 -16.69
CA ALA A 37 1.12 -0.78 -15.55
C ALA A 37 2.21 -1.06 -14.49
N ILE A 38 3.49 -0.97 -14.84
CA ILE A 38 4.60 -1.25 -13.92
C ILE A 38 5.00 -0.01 -13.07
N PRO A 39 5.15 1.21 -13.63
CA PRO A 39 5.62 2.34 -12.82
C PRO A 39 4.56 2.92 -11.88
N ASN A 40 3.27 2.65 -12.11
CA ASN A 40 2.16 3.20 -11.32
C ASN A 40 1.52 2.17 -10.36
N ASN A 41 2.20 1.05 -10.06
CA ASN A 41 1.73 0.19 -8.99
C ASN A 41 2.15 0.83 -7.65
N PRO A 42 1.22 1.39 -6.85
CA PRO A 42 1.55 2.04 -5.58
C PRO A 42 2.17 1.05 -4.57
N LEU A 43 1.98 -0.26 -4.80
CA LEU A 43 2.57 -1.35 -4.03
C LEU A 43 3.94 -1.82 -4.56
N TYR A 44 4.42 -1.28 -5.70
CA TYR A 44 5.76 -1.60 -6.19
C TYR A 44 6.80 -0.96 -5.27
N SER A 45 7.29 -1.79 -4.36
CA SER A 45 8.35 -1.47 -3.43
C SER A 45 9.60 -2.22 -3.85
N ASP A 46 10.68 -1.51 -4.15
CA ASP A 46 11.97 -2.13 -4.39
C ASP A 46 12.49 -2.76 -3.08
N ARG A 47 12.20 -4.05 -2.89
CA ARG A 47 12.66 -4.83 -1.73
C ARG A 47 14.19 -4.86 -1.66
N SER A 48 14.88 -4.79 -2.79
CA SER A 48 16.35 -4.81 -2.80
C SER A 48 16.95 -3.52 -2.25
N ALA A 49 16.27 -2.39 -2.44
CA ALA A 49 16.67 -1.10 -1.86
C ALA A 49 16.21 -0.93 -0.40
N ASN A 50 15.01 -1.40 -0.06
CA ASN A 50 14.33 -1.04 1.18
C ASN A 50 14.12 -2.20 2.17
N GLY A 51 14.61 -3.41 1.87
CA GLY A 51 14.52 -4.59 2.74
C GLY A 51 13.18 -5.34 2.64
N ILE A 52 12.07 -4.66 2.93
CA ILE A 52 10.72 -5.23 2.85
C ILE A 52 9.81 -4.46 1.89
N SER A 53 8.69 -5.08 1.51
CA SER A 53 7.69 -4.39 0.69
C SER A 53 6.81 -3.44 1.50
N LYS A 54 6.23 -2.42 0.84
CA LYS A 54 5.25 -1.50 1.47
C LYS A 54 4.09 -2.25 2.13
N TYR A 55 3.57 -3.30 1.48
CA TYR A 55 2.51 -4.14 2.04
C TYR A 55 2.94 -4.85 3.34
N GLN A 56 4.12 -5.49 3.32
CA GLN A 56 4.66 -6.15 4.51
C GLN A 56 4.94 -5.17 5.66
N PHE A 57 5.43 -3.97 5.32
CA PHE A 57 5.64 -2.91 6.29
C PHE A 57 4.32 -2.49 6.94
N LEU A 58 3.27 -2.34 6.13
CA LEU A 58 1.94 -1.97 6.60
C LEU A 58 1.32 -3.04 7.51
N GLU A 59 1.39 -4.30 7.09
CA GLU A 59 0.88 -5.44 7.85
C GLU A 59 1.59 -5.54 9.21
N ALA A 60 2.92 -5.46 9.22
CA ALA A 60 3.71 -5.47 10.45
C ALA A 60 3.44 -4.26 11.34
N CYS A 61 3.19 -3.08 10.77
CA CYS A 61 2.77 -1.90 11.54
C CYS A 61 1.41 -2.12 12.22
N GLN A 62 0.41 -2.64 11.48
CA GLN A 62 -0.92 -2.94 12.03
C GLN A 62 -0.86 -3.99 13.15
N GLU A 63 -0.09 -5.04 12.94
CA GLU A 63 0.09 -6.12 13.92
C GLU A 63 0.76 -5.62 15.20
N GLN A 64 1.71 -4.68 15.11
CA GLN A 64 2.46 -4.22 16.26
C GLN A 64 1.78 -3.12 17.10
N ILE A 65 0.87 -2.32 16.51
CA ILE A 65 0.11 -1.28 17.24
C ILE A 65 -0.51 -1.78 18.57
N PRO A 66 -1.26 -2.90 18.63
CA PRO A 66 -1.85 -3.37 19.88
C PRO A 66 -0.83 -3.89 20.91
N HIS A 67 0.41 -4.13 20.49
CA HIS A 67 1.46 -4.72 21.31
C HIS A 67 2.50 -3.71 21.82
N THR A 68 2.31 -2.42 21.53
CA THR A 68 3.24 -1.40 22.00
C THR A 68 3.01 -1.06 23.49
N PRO A 69 4.07 -0.71 24.24
CA PRO A 69 3.93 -0.35 25.66
C PRO A 69 3.06 0.90 25.87
N GLU A 70 2.94 1.78 24.88
CA GLU A 70 2.09 2.96 24.93
C GLU A 70 0.59 2.60 24.95
N MET A 71 0.17 1.47 24.35
CA MET A 71 -1.23 1.03 24.44
C MET A 71 -1.65 0.70 25.86
N GLU A 72 -0.73 0.18 26.68
CA GLU A 72 -1.01 -0.07 28.11
C GLU A 72 -1.25 1.24 28.87
N SER A 73 -0.51 2.29 28.49
CA SER A 73 -0.72 3.64 29.06
C SER A 73 -2.08 4.21 28.64
N VAL A 74 -2.46 4.05 27.37
CA VAL A 74 -3.79 4.43 26.86
C VAL A 74 -4.89 3.66 27.61
N ARG A 75 -4.72 2.35 27.81
CA ARG A 75 -5.67 1.51 28.56
C ARG A 75 -5.85 2.03 29.98
N SER A 76 -4.75 2.22 30.70
CA SER A 76 -4.76 2.73 32.08
C SER A 76 -5.50 4.06 32.21
N GLU A 77 -5.25 4.98 31.28
CA GLU A 77 -5.92 6.28 31.24
C GLU A 77 -7.44 6.15 30.95
N LEU A 78 -7.82 5.31 29.99
CA LEU A 78 -9.24 5.07 29.66
C LEU A 78 -9.99 4.40 30.82
N THR A 79 -9.34 3.48 31.55
CA THR A 79 -9.90 2.86 32.75
C THR A 79 -10.04 3.89 33.88
N ALA A 80 -9.02 4.74 34.11
CA ALA A 80 -9.07 5.80 35.13
C ALA A 80 -10.19 6.83 34.86
N GLN A 81 -10.53 7.05 33.58
CA GLN A 81 -11.62 7.91 33.16
C GLN A 81 -13.00 7.22 33.16
N ASN A 82 -13.09 5.94 33.58
CA ASN A 82 -14.31 5.12 33.50
C ASN A 82 -14.87 4.98 32.08
N MET A 83 -14.04 5.14 31.04
CA MET A 83 -14.44 4.96 29.63
C MET A 83 -14.24 3.52 29.16
N LEU A 84 -13.35 2.78 29.82
CA LEU A 84 -13.10 1.35 29.60
C LEU A 84 -13.36 0.58 30.90
N GLY A 85 -14.09 -0.55 30.82
CA GLY A 85 -14.28 -1.43 31.98
C GLY A 85 -13.01 -2.23 32.32
N GLU A 86 -12.86 -2.68 33.56
CA GLU A 86 -11.69 -3.50 33.97
C GLU A 86 -11.53 -4.78 33.12
N ASP A 87 -12.65 -5.41 32.75
CA ASP A 87 -12.69 -6.62 31.93
C ASP A 87 -12.76 -6.34 30.41
N ASP A 88 -12.77 -5.07 30.00
CA ASP A 88 -12.86 -4.70 28.59
C ASP A 88 -11.47 -4.57 27.97
N SER A 89 -11.34 -5.02 26.72
CA SER A 89 -10.11 -5.00 25.94
C SER A 89 -10.18 -3.97 24.83
N LEU A 90 -9.02 -3.60 24.30
CA LEU A 90 -8.91 -2.61 23.24
C LEU A 90 -8.59 -3.29 21.91
N TYR A 91 -9.20 -2.79 20.84
CA TYR A 91 -8.70 -2.99 19.49
C TYR A 91 -8.49 -1.65 18.81
N THR A 92 -7.68 -1.67 17.76
CA THR A 92 -7.32 -0.47 17.02
C THR A 92 -7.74 -0.59 15.56
N GLU A 93 -8.15 0.54 15.00
CA GLU A 93 -8.54 0.67 13.59
C GLU A 93 -7.76 1.85 12.99
N LEU A 94 -7.15 1.64 11.83
CA LEU A 94 -6.54 2.72 11.07
C LEU A 94 -7.65 3.57 10.45
N ILE A 95 -7.58 4.89 10.62
CA ILE A 95 -8.61 5.81 10.14
C ILE A 95 -8.57 6.02 8.61
N PRO A 96 -7.40 6.16 7.96
CA PRO A 96 -7.32 6.33 6.51
C PRO A 96 -7.80 5.08 5.76
N ASP A 97 -8.34 5.28 4.56
CA ASP A 97 -8.65 4.18 3.66
C ASP A 97 -7.37 3.56 3.06
N SER A 98 -7.50 2.42 2.37
CA SER A 98 -6.33 1.69 1.87
C SER A 98 -5.48 2.48 0.88
N GLU A 99 -6.05 3.41 0.11
CA GLU A 99 -5.32 4.22 -0.86
C GLU A 99 -4.50 5.30 -0.14
N GLU A 100 -5.15 6.07 0.74
CA GLU A 100 -4.49 7.10 1.54
C GLU A 100 -3.41 6.51 2.45
N LEU A 101 -3.65 5.31 2.99
CA LEU A 101 -2.71 4.60 3.82
C LEU A 101 -1.43 4.22 3.06
N VAL A 102 -1.56 3.68 1.84
CA VAL A 102 -0.39 3.32 1.01
C VAL A 102 0.39 4.56 0.57
N ASP A 103 -0.31 5.67 0.31
CA ASP A 103 0.29 6.96 -0.04
C ASP A 103 0.98 7.64 1.15
N SER A 104 0.54 7.35 2.38
CA SER A 104 1.18 7.83 3.61
C SER A 104 2.54 7.17 3.88
N ILE A 105 2.84 6.03 3.25
CA ILE A 105 4.12 5.32 3.38
C ILE A 105 5.19 6.02 2.55
N ARG A 106 6.21 6.53 3.22
CA ARG A 106 7.33 7.26 2.63
C ARG A 106 8.64 6.50 2.83
N VAL A 107 9.59 6.77 1.94
CA VAL A 107 10.98 6.36 2.17
C VAL A 107 11.57 7.28 3.21
N SER A 108 12.14 6.71 4.27
CA SER A 108 12.79 7.47 5.34
C SER A 108 14.08 8.12 4.84
N ASN A 109 14.34 9.35 5.30
CA ASN A 109 15.60 10.04 5.05
C ASN A 109 16.68 9.72 6.09
N GLU A 110 16.31 9.02 7.17
CA GLU A 110 17.24 8.62 8.22
C GLU A 110 18.11 7.43 7.77
N PRO A 111 19.40 7.39 8.16
CA PRO A 111 20.23 6.21 7.94
C PRO A 111 19.57 4.98 8.56
N GLU A 112 19.77 3.81 7.94
CA GLU A 112 19.27 2.50 8.40
C GLU A 112 17.73 2.30 8.37
N THR A 113 16.91 3.34 8.39
CA THR A 113 15.45 3.24 8.23
C THR A 113 15.07 3.27 6.76
N SER A 114 14.20 2.36 6.29
CA SER A 114 13.77 2.37 4.87
C SER A 114 12.36 2.91 4.67
N TRP A 115 11.41 2.48 5.50
CA TRP A 115 10.00 2.90 5.40
C TRP A 115 9.59 3.66 6.65
N GLU A 116 8.82 4.72 6.46
CA GLU A 116 8.17 5.45 7.53
C GLU A 116 6.71 5.73 7.16
N MET A 117 5.84 5.72 8.16
CA MET A 117 4.42 6.06 8.02
C MET A 117 3.94 6.71 9.30
N THR A 118 3.08 7.72 9.17
CA THR A 118 2.41 8.36 10.29
C THR A 118 0.93 8.45 9.99
N VAL A 119 0.11 7.75 10.78
CA VAL A 119 -1.32 7.59 10.51
C VAL A 119 -2.15 7.71 11.78
N PRO A 120 -3.32 8.36 11.72
CA PRO A 120 -4.23 8.39 12.84
C PRO A 120 -4.90 7.01 13.04
N VAL A 121 -5.01 6.60 14.29
CA VAL A 121 -5.56 5.32 14.73
C VAL A 121 -6.69 5.59 15.72
N ARG A 122 -7.82 4.92 15.50
CA ARG A 122 -8.96 4.93 16.42
C ARG A 122 -8.86 3.74 17.35
N VAL A 123 -9.04 4.00 18.64
CA VAL A 123 -9.05 2.97 19.69
C VAL A 123 -10.50 2.70 20.07
N HIS A 124 -10.87 1.43 20.10
CA HIS A 124 -12.23 0.99 20.41
C HIS A 124 -12.26 0.02 21.60
N SER A 125 -13.37 0.04 22.32
CA SER A 125 -13.75 -1.02 23.25
C SER A 125 -14.09 -2.29 22.47
N GLN A 126 -13.52 -3.42 22.83
CA GLN A 126 -13.81 -4.71 22.21
C GLN A 126 -15.19 -5.23 22.61
N LEU A 127 -15.64 -4.94 23.84
CA LEU A 127 -16.95 -5.36 24.31
C LEU A 127 -18.09 -4.56 23.69
N THR A 128 -17.94 -3.24 23.56
CA THR A 128 -19.02 -2.34 23.12
C THR A 128 -18.88 -1.87 21.68
N GLY A 129 -17.70 -2.03 21.07
CA GLY A 129 -17.36 -1.49 19.75
C GLY A 129 -17.24 0.03 19.70
N LYS A 130 -17.49 0.74 20.79
CA LYS A 130 -17.52 2.21 20.82
C LYS A 130 -16.11 2.79 20.68
N PRO A 131 -15.95 3.89 19.93
CA PRO A 131 -14.69 4.60 19.87
C PRO A 131 -14.42 5.29 21.22
N LEU A 132 -13.21 5.10 21.74
CA LEU A 132 -12.78 5.61 23.05
C LEU A 132 -11.77 6.75 22.91
N ALA A 133 -10.85 6.63 21.96
CA ALA A 133 -9.80 7.61 21.74
C ALA A 133 -9.32 7.61 20.28
N GLN A 134 -8.63 8.69 19.92
CA GLN A 134 -7.87 8.79 18.68
C GLN A 134 -6.42 9.13 19.03
N ILE A 135 -5.50 8.35 18.48
CA ILE A 135 -4.06 8.50 18.66
C ILE A 135 -3.38 8.53 17.28
N VAL A 136 -2.12 8.90 17.24
CA VAL A 136 -1.31 8.86 16.02
C VAL A 136 -0.26 7.77 16.17
N SER A 137 -0.24 6.83 15.23
CA SER A 137 0.81 5.83 15.13
C SER A 137 1.90 6.31 14.17
N GLN A 138 3.15 6.25 14.62
CA GLN A 138 4.33 6.43 13.79
C GLN A 138 5.04 5.08 13.66
N CYS A 139 4.98 4.48 12.47
CA CYS A 139 5.63 3.23 12.14
C CYS A 139 6.91 3.49 11.34
N ARG A 140 7.99 2.78 11.66
CA ARG A 140 9.28 2.89 10.99
C ARG A 140 9.91 1.51 10.81
N TYR A 141 10.42 1.19 9.64
CA TYR A 141 11.15 -0.06 9.42
C TYR A 141 12.66 0.14 9.63
N ASP A 142 13.20 -0.49 10.66
CA ASP A 142 14.62 -0.56 10.97
C ASP A 142 15.24 -1.75 10.22
N ARG A 143 16.19 -1.48 9.31
CA ARG A 143 16.86 -2.51 8.53
C ARG A 143 17.89 -3.31 9.33
N GLU A 144 18.50 -2.72 10.35
CA GLU A 144 19.48 -3.42 11.18
C GLU A 144 18.80 -4.46 12.07
N GLN A 145 17.69 -4.06 12.68
CA GLN A 145 16.88 -4.93 13.53
C GLN A 145 15.94 -5.83 12.71
N ASN A 146 15.78 -5.55 11.42
CA ASN A 146 14.86 -6.22 10.51
C ASN A 146 13.43 -6.26 11.10
N ALA A 147 13.00 -5.12 11.66
CA ALA A 147 11.78 -5.00 12.43
C ALA A 147 11.07 -3.66 12.15
N VAL A 148 9.73 -3.67 12.23
CA VAL A 148 8.95 -2.45 12.30
C VAL A 148 8.92 -1.97 13.75
N MET A 149 9.25 -0.71 13.97
CA MET A 149 9.12 -0.02 15.25
C MET A 149 7.88 0.84 15.19
N VAL A 150 7.01 0.71 16.19
CA VAL A 150 5.77 1.49 16.31
C VAL A 150 5.88 2.39 17.53
N MET A 151 5.62 3.68 17.34
CA MET A 151 5.50 4.66 18.41
C MET A 151 4.12 5.28 18.36
N LEU A 152 3.40 5.24 19.48
CA LEU A 152 2.09 5.89 19.59
C LEU A 152 2.25 7.25 20.25
N ARG A 153 1.57 8.25 19.70
CA ARG A 153 1.51 9.60 20.24
C ARG A 153 0.06 10.05 20.41
N PRO A 154 -0.25 10.90 21.39
CA PRO A 154 -1.55 11.54 21.46
C PRO A 154 -1.86 12.27 20.15
N ALA A 155 -3.10 12.19 19.68
CA ALA A 155 -3.50 13.00 18.54
C ALA A 155 -3.37 14.49 18.88
N PRO A 156 -2.92 15.35 17.96
CA PRO A 156 -2.94 16.79 18.18
C PRO A 156 -4.38 17.22 18.47
N GLN A 157 -4.60 17.83 19.64
CA GLN A 157 -5.91 18.35 20.01
C GLN A 157 -6.22 19.56 19.11
N GLY A 158 -7.00 19.34 18.04
CA GLY A 158 -7.51 20.45 17.23
C GLY A 158 -7.73 20.10 15.76
N LEU A 159 -9.00 19.86 15.42
CA LEU A 159 -9.70 20.45 14.29
C LEU A 159 -11.17 20.65 14.68
#